data_AF-A0A4P5XXD5-F1
#
_entry.id   AF-A0A4P5XXD5-F1
#
_cell.length_a   1.000
_cell.length_b   1.000
_cell.length_c   1.000
_cell.angle_alpha   90.00
_cell.angle_beta   90.00
_cell.angle_gamma   90.00
#
_symmetry.space_group_name_H-M   'P 1'
#
loop_
_entity.id
_entity.type
_entity.pdbx_description
1 polymer ?
#
loop_
_entity_poly.entity_id
_entity_poly.type
_entity_poly.pdbx_seq_one_letter_code
_entity_poly.pdbx_strand_id
1 'polypeptide(L)'
;MSQANVHSLDAMRAFRVHLLEFAGVAMDVTASLQQQTLSFFDWVEHDRPNFWKQYMLRSFDVIAQARSDLERCKMRTVGDHRPTCYEEKLALNAAKHRLEMAQEKVEAVARWCSFVRHEIDEFDGRRGSLQRYIESDFAKTIATLERMILAIEAYAEIESAAEEPVAPPPAD
;
A
#
# COMPACT_ATOMS: atom_id res chain seq x y z
N MET A 1 -55.15 -8.20 -8.63
CA MET A 1 -54.22 -8.48 -7.52
C MET A 1 -52.83 -8.47 -8.11
N SER A 2 -51.90 -7.72 -7.52
CA SER A 2 -50.59 -7.44 -8.10
C SER A 2 -49.69 -8.65 -7.89
N GLN A 3 -49.50 -9.48 -8.93
CA GLN A 3 -48.49 -10.54 -8.95
C GLN A 3 -47.15 -9.99 -8.44
N ALA A 4 -46.54 -10.64 -7.46
CA ALA A 4 -45.18 -10.35 -7.04
C ALA A 4 -44.25 -10.46 -8.27
N ASN A 5 -43.57 -9.37 -8.62
CA ASN A 5 -42.81 -9.28 -9.86
C ASN A 5 -41.49 -10.07 -9.74
N VAL A 6 -41.52 -11.38 -10.01
CA VAL A 6 -40.42 -12.36 -9.81
C VAL A 6 -39.06 -11.88 -10.34
N HIS A 7 -39.03 -11.05 -11.39
CA HIS A 7 -37.79 -10.45 -11.91
C HIS A 7 -37.05 -9.54 -10.93
N SER A 8 -37.73 -8.89 -9.97
CA SER A 8 -37.07 -8.10 -8.94
C SER A 8 -36.38 -8.96 -7.89
N LEU A 9 -36.88 -10.17 -7.63
CA LEU A 9 -36.29 -11.10 -6.66
C LEU A 9 -34.93 -11.62 -7.15
N ASP A 10 -34.85 -12.04 -8.42
CA ASP A 10 -33.58 -12.50 -9.00
C ASP A 10 -32.55 -11.36 -9.07
N ALA A 11 -32.98 -10.14 -9.39
CA ALA A 11 -32.12 -8.96 -9.34
C ALA A 11 -31.60 -8.68 -7.91
N MET A 12 -32.44 -8.85 -6.88
CA MET A 12 -32.03 -8.70 -5.48
C MET A 12 -31.03 -9.78 -5.05
N ARG A 13 -31.24 -11.03 -5.45
CA ARG A 13 -30.30 -12.14 -5.20
C ARG A 13 -28.95 -11.88 -5.86
N ALA A 14 -28.95 -11.48 -7.13
CA ALA A 14 -27.74 -11.13 -7.87
C ALA A 14 -27.01 -9.93 -7.23
N PHE A 15 -27.74 -8.88 -6.84
CA PHE A 15 -27.16 -7.74 -6.16
C PHE A 15 -26.50 -8.11 -4.83
N ARG A 16 -27.14 -8.98 -4.02
CA ARG A 16 -26.55 -9.50 -2.77
C ARG A 16 -25.22 -10.21 -3.03
N VAL A 17 -25.14 -11.05 -4.07
CA VAL A 17 -23.90 -11.75 -4.44
C VAL A 17 -22.80 -10.75 -4.82
N HIS A 18 -23.09 -9.79 -5.70
CA HIS A 18 -22.12 -8.78 -6.09
C HIS A 18 -21.68 -7.89 -4.93
N LEU A 19 -22.56 -7.59 -3.98
CA LEU A 19 -22.23 -6.82 -2.81
C LEU A 19 -21.28 -7.58 -1.86
N LEU A 20 -21.47 -8.89 -1.70
CA LEU A 20 -20.57 -9.77 -0.97
C LEU A 20 -19.19 -9.87 -1.63
N GLU A 21 -19.16 -10.07 -2.95
CA GLU A 21 -17.93 -10.10 -3.74
C GLU A 21 -17.15 -8.79 -3.63
N PHE A 22 -17.85 -7.66 -3.81
CA PHE A 22 -17.24 -6.34 -3.66
C PHE A 22 -16.67 -6.14 -2.26
N ALA A 23 -17.40 -6.51 -1.20
CA ALA A 23 -16.93 -6.38 0.17
C ALA A 23 -15.63 -7.17 0.39
N GLY A 24 -15.58 -8.42 -0.10
CA GLY A 24 -14.37 -9.26 -0.05
C GLY A 24 -13.19 -8.60 -0.75
N VAL A 25 -13.36 -8.23 -2.03
CA VAL A 25 -12.31 -7.58 -2.82
C VAL A 25 -11.83 -6.28 -2.18
N ALA A 26 -12.75 -5.47 -1.68
CA ALA A 26 -12.41 -4.19 -1.06
C ALA A 26 -11.61 -4.39 0.24
N MET A 27 -11.97 -5.38 1.07
CA MET A 27 -11.18 -5.74 2.27
C MET A 27 -9.77 -6.20 1.89
N ASP A 28 -9.64 -7.10 0.91
CA ASP A 28 -8.35 -7.64 0.47
C ASP A 28 -7.43 -6.54 -0.07
N VAL A 29 -7.95 -5.67 -0.94
CA VAL A 29 -7.19 -4.53 -1.50
C VAL A 29 -6.78 -3.57 -0.39
N THR A 30 -7.68 -3.28 0.54
CA THR A 30 -7.42 -2.36 1.66
C THR A 30 -6.32 -2.90 2.59
N ALA A 31 -6.36 -4.20 2.89
CA ALA A 31 -5.32 -4.88 3.68
C ALA A 31 -3.97 -4.91 2.94
N SER A 32 -3.99 -5.20 1.63
CA SER A 32 -2.77 -5.19 0.81
C SER A 32 -2.12 -3.80 0.76
N LEU A 33 -2.92 -2.75 0.58
CA LEU A 33 -2.42 -1.37 0.61
C LEU A 33 -1.81 -1.02 1.96
N GLN A 34 -2.45 -1.41 3.08
CA GLN A 34 -1.90 -1.20 4.41
C GLN A 34 -0.53 -1.86 4.57
N GLN A 35 -0.38 -3.11 4.13
CA GLN A 35 0.89 -3.82 4.23
C GLN A 35 1.98 -3.15 3.40
N GLN A 36 1.66 -2.72 2.17
CA GLN A 36 2.61 -2.01 1.31
C GLN A 36 3.04 -0.68 1.92
N THR A 37 2.10 0.07 2.49
CA THR A 37 2.36 1.33 3.18
C THR A 37 3.29 1.13 4.37
N LEU A 38 3.04 0.13 5.22
CA LEU A 38 3.90 -0.18 6.36
C LEU A 38 5.32 -0.57 5.94
N SER A 39 5.45 -1.43 4.92
CA SER A 39 6.76 -1.83 4.39
C SER A 39 7.52 -0.66 3.76
N PHE A 40 6.82 0.20 3.01
CA PHE A 40 7.41 1.41 2.46
C PHE A 40 7.85 2.38 3.56
N PHE A 41 7.02 2.55 4.59
CA PHE A 41 7.32 3.43 5.71
C PHE A 41 8.57 2.99 6.46
N ASP A 42 8.67 1.70 6.81
CA ASP A 42 9.83 1.12 7.49
C ASP A 42 11.12 1.34 6.70
N TRP A 43 11.06 1.16 5.38
CA TRP A 43 12.19 1.41 4.49
C TRP A 43 12.62 2.88 4.48
N VAL A 44 11.68 3.83 4.48
CA VAL A 44 11.99 5.27 4.54
C VAL A 44 12.50 5.68 5.92
N GLU A 45 11.92 5.14 6.99
CA GLU A 45 12.18 5.52 8.38
C GLU A 45 13.48 4.92 8.91
N HIS A 46 13.79 3.66 8.57
CA HIS A 46 14.91 2.93 9.15
C HIS A 46 15.99 2.63 8.12
N ASP A 47 15.66 1.96 7.01
CA ASP A 47 16.67 1.49 6.05
C ASP A 47 17.42 2.65 5.40
N ARG A 48 16.70 3.64 4.87
CA ARG A 48 17.31 4.74 4.11
C ARG A 48 18.21 5.62 4.99
N PRO A 49 17.80 6.07 6.19
CA PRO A 49 18.67 6.81 7.07
C PRO A 49 19.93 6.04 7.45
N ASN A 50 19.79 4.74 7.77
CA ASN A 50 20.92 3.91 8.13
C ASN A 50 21.90 3.74 6.97
N PHE A 51 21.40 3.45 5.76
CA PHE A 51 22.21 3.33 4.56
C PHE A 51 23.03 4.60 4.30
N TRP A 52 22.39 5.77 4.30
CA TRP A 52 23.08 7.02 3.98
C TRP A 52 24.04 7.47 5.07
N LYS A 53 23.71 7.25 6.35
CA LYS A 53 24.66 7.46 7.46
C LYS A 53 25.91 6.60 7.31
N GLN A 54 25.75 5.30 7.02
CA GLN A 54 26.88 4.40 6.81
C GLN A 54 27.68 4.74 5.54
N TYR A 55 27.01 5.15 4.47
CA TYR A 55 27.67 5.59 3.24
C TYR A 55 28.50 6.87 3.48
N MET A 56 27.95 7.82 4.24
CA MET A 56 28.65 9.05 4.64
C MET A 56 29.89 8.73 5.48
N LEU A 57 29.76 7.85 6.48
CA LEU A 57 30.90 7.40 7.30
C LEU A 57 32.02 6.79 6.43
N ARG A 58 31.69 5.86 5.53
CA ARG A 58 32.67 5.27 4.59
C ARG A 58 33.29 6.31 3.65
N SER A 59 32.56 7.37 3.31
CA SER A 59 33.07 8.42 2.43
C SER A 59 34.19 9.23 3.11
N PHE A 60 34.18 9.38 4.44
CA PHE A 60 35.30 9.97 5.17
C PHE A 60 36.57 9.13 5.07
N ASP A 61 36.46 7.81 5.20
CA ASP A 61 37.60 6.89 5.05
C ASP A 61 38.20 6.97 3.64
N VAL A 62 37.35 7.03 2.61
CA VAL A 62 37.80 7.19 1.22
C VAL A 62 38.53 8.52 1.00
N ILE A 63 38.06 9.60 1.62
CA ILE A 63 38.77 10.90 1.58
C ILE A 63 40.12 10.81 2.29
N ALA A 64 40.17 10.18 3.47
CA ALA A 64 41.42 10.00 4.22
C ALA A 64 42.44 9.21 3.39
N GLN A 65 42.03 8.11 2.78
CA GLN A 65 42.86 7.31 1.89
C GLN A 65 43.34 8.11 0.68
N ALA A 66 42.45 8.80 -0.03
CA ALA A 66 42.81 9.61 -1.19
C ALA A 66 43.77 10.77 -0.84
N ARG A 67 43.66 11.35 0.36
CA ARG A 67 44.64 12.34 0.87
C ARG A 67 46.00 11.68 1.10
N SER A 68 46.03 10.54 1.78
CA SER A 68 47.28 9.80 2.02
C SER A 68 47.98 9.41 0.73
N ASP A 69 47.23 8.98 -0.29
CA ASP A 69 47.80 8.61 -1.60
C ASP A 69 48.31 9.82 -2.38
N LEU A 70 47.61 10.95 -2.32
CA LEU A 70 48.10 12.21 -2.87
C LEU A 70 49.40 12.66 -2.19
N GLU A 71 49.49 12.59 -0.86
CA GLU A 71 50.72 12.93 -0.13
C GLU A 71 51.85 11.97 -0.48
N ARG A 72 51.57 10.66 -0.57
CA ARG A 72 52.55 9.66 -1.02
C ARG A 72 53.06 9.96 -2.41
N CYS A 73 52.19 10.32 -3.36
CA CYS A 73 52.60 10.72 -4.70
C CYS A 73 53.50 11.97 -4.67
N LYS A 74 53.14 13.00 -3.89
CA LYS A 74 53.94 14.23 -3.77
C LYS A 74 55.33 14.02 -3.17
N MET A 75 55.50 12.98 -2.37
CA MET A 75 56.78 12.57 -1.75
C MET A 75 57.66 11.72 -2.68
N ARG A 76 57.09 11.11 -3.73
CA ARG A 76 57.89 10.38 -4.73
C ARG A 76 58.73 11.38 -5.52
N THR A 77 60.04 11.17 -5.54
CA THR A 77 60.97 11.85 -6.44
C THR A 77 61.45 10.85 -7.48
N VAL A 78 61.31 11.20 -8.76
CA VAL A 78 61.87 10.42 -9.87
C VAL A 78 62.96 11.29 -10.50
N GLY A 79 64.21 11.04 -10.12
CA GLY A 79 65.32 11.93 -10.46
C GLY A 79 65.13 13.33 -9.86
N ASP A 80 65.27 14.37 -10.69
CA ASP A 80 65.14 15.79 -10.30
C ASP A 80 63.72 16.34 -10.57
N HIS A 81 62.77 15.50 -10.99
CA HIS A 81 61.42 15.91 -11.34
C HIS A 81 60.38 15.46 -10.31
N ARG A 82 59.49 16.39 -9.92
CA ARG A 82 58.38 16.12 -9.01
C ARG A 82 57.13 15.71 -9.79
N PRO A 83 56.44 14.61 -9.43
CA PRO A 83 55.25 14.18 -10.14
C PRO A 83 54.09 15.17 -9.95
N THR A 84 53.26 15.32 -11.00
CA THR A 84 52.12 16.25 -11.02
C THR A 84 50.93 15.75 -10.16
N CYS A 85 50.89 14.45 -9.87
CA CYS A 85 49.86 13.75 -9.08
C CYS A 85 48.43 14.08 -9.54
N TYR A 86 48.23 14.12 -10.86
CA TYR A 86 46.95 14.55 -11.44
C TYR A 86 45.82 13.57 -11.10
N GLU A 87 46.07 12.26 -11.21
CA GLU A 87 45.08 11.22 -10.91
C GLU A 87 44.68 11.23 -9.44
N GLU A 88 45.63 11.38 -8.51
CA GLU A 88 45.36 11.42 -7.07
C GLU A 88 44.58 12.68 -6.68
N LYS A 89 44.86 13.83 -7.33
CA LYS A 89 44.06 15.06 -7.15
C LYS A 89 42.63 14.86 -7.64
N LEU A 90 42.44 14.24 -8.80
CA LEU A 90 41.12 13.94 -9.34
C LEU A 90 40.36 12.96 -8.44
N ALA A 91 41.01 11.91 -7.95
CA ALA A 91 40.45 10.93 -7.03
C ALA A 91 40.02 11.58 -5.70
N LEU A 92 40.84 12.47 -5.14
CA LEU A 92 40.49 13.22 -3.94
C LEU A 92 39.29 14.14 -4.16
N ASN A 93 39.21 14.83 -5.29
CA ASN A 93 38.05 15.68 -5.61
C ASN A 93 36.78 14.83 -5.78
N ALA A 94 36.87 13.70 -6.48
CA ALA A 94 35.74 12.77 -6.61
C ALA A 94 35.28 12.22 -5.24
N ALA A 95 36.22 11.90 -4.33
CA ALA A 95 35.90 11.47 -2.98
C ALA A 95 35.16 12.56 -2.17
N LYS A 96 35.59 13.82 -2.29
CA LYS A 96 34.89 14.96 -1.67
C LYS A 96 33.48 15.14 -2.21
N HIS A 97 33.28 15.07 -3.52
CA HIS A 97 31.94 15.17 -4.12
C HIS A 97 31.01 14.03 -3.69
N ARG A 98 31.53 12.82 -3.49
CA ARG A 98 30.73 11.71 -2.94
C ARG A 98 30.27 11.97 -1.51
N LEU A 99 31.14 12.56 -0.67
CA LEU A 99 30.77 12.95 0.70
C LEU A 99 29.71 14.06 0.69
N GLU A 100 29.87 15.07 -0.15
CA GLU A 100 28.89 16.17 -0.31
C GLU A 100 27.51 15.61 -0.71
N MET A 101 27.46 14.75 -1.73
CA MET A 101 26.23 14.07 -2.12
C MET A 101 25.65 13.23 -0.97
N ALA A 102 26.49 12.48 -0.23
CA ALA A 102 26.02 11.69 0.90
C ALA A 102 25.37 12.56 1.98
N GLN A 103 25.97 13.71 2.30
CA GLN A 103 25.44 14.68 3.25
C GLN A 103 24.08 15.23 2.79
N GLU A 104 23.98 15.65 1.52
CA GLU A 104 22.71 16.09 0.93
C GLU A 104 21.63 15.00 1.01
N LYS A 105 22.00 13.74 0.78
CA LYS A 105 21.04 12.61 0.86
C LYS A 105 20.60 12.32 2.28
N VAL A 106 21.49 12.42 3.27
CA VAL A 106 21.11 12.28 4.69
C VAL A 106 20.05 13.31 5.06
N GLU A 107 20.26 14.57 4.69
CA GLU A 107 19.31 15.64 4.96
C GLU A 107 18.01 15.49 4.19
N ALA A 108 18.08 15.10 2.91
CA ALA A 108 16.91 14.84 2.09
C ALA A 108 16.05 13.72 2.68
N VAL A 109 16.67 12.60 3.08
CA VAL A 109 15.95 11.45 3.64
C VAL A 109 15.30 11.82 4.98
N ALA A 110 15.95 12.62 5.82
CA ALA A 110 15.33 13.12 7.05
C ALA A 110 14.06 13.93 6.77
N ARG A 111 14.09 14.83 5.77
CA ARG A 111 12.90 15.58 5.33
C ARG A 111 11.81 14.68 4.78
N TRP A 112 12.18 13.72 3.92
CA TRP A 112 11.24 12.76 3.34
C TRP A 112 10.60 11.87 4.39
N CYS A 113 11.32 11.47 5.45
CA CYS A 113 10.75 10.67 6.54
C CYS A 113 9.59 11.41 7.24
N SER A 114 9.77 12.70 7.55
CA SER A 114 8.69 13.50 8.15
C SER A 114 7.51 13.68 7.19
N PHE A 115 7.79 13.96 5.92
CA PHE A 115 6.75 14.15 4.91
C PHE A 115 5.94 12.86 4.69
N VAL A 116 6.63 11.74 4.48
CA VAL A 116 6.00 10.44 4.23
C VAL A 116 5.17 9.99 5.44
N ARG A 117 5.65 10.19 6.68
CA ARG A 117 4.86 9.86 7.87
C ARG A 117 3.51 10.57 7.85
N HIS A 118 3.52 11.88 7.59
CA HIS A 118 2.29 12.67 7.54
C HIS A 118 1.31 12.18 6.48
N GLU A 119 1.78 11.94 5.26
CA GLU A 119 0.95 11.44 4.16
C GLU A 119 0.38 10.03 4.46
N ILE A 120 1.17 9.18 5.14
CA ILE A 120 0.74 7.85 5.55
C ILE A 120 -0.33 7.93 6.64
N ASP A 121 -0.17 8.79 7.63
CA ASP A 121 -1.17 8.98 8.69
C ASP A 121 -2.52 9.43 8.10
N GLU A 122 -2.50 10.36 7.13
CA GLU A 122 -3.72 10.77 6.42
C GLU A 122 -4.35 9.64 5.61
N PHE A 123 -3.52 8.89 4.88
CA PHE A 123 -3.95 7.74 4.10
C PHE A 123 -4.60 6.68 5.00
N ASP A 124 -3.96 6.33 6.12
CA ASP A 124 -4.47 5.34 7.07
C ASP A 124 -5.78 5.77 7.72
N GLY A 125 -5.95 7.07 8.00
CA GLY A 125 -7.22 7.61 8.48
C GLY A 125 -8.37 7.35 7.49
N ARG A 126 -8.18 7.69 6.21
CA ARG A 126 -9.19 7.50 5.15
C ARG A 126 -9.45 6.02 4.87
N ARG A 127 -8.38 5.24 4.76
CA ARG A 127 -8.41 3.79 4.54
C ARG A 127 -9.14 3.07 5.67
N GLY A 128 -8.81 3.38 6.92
CA GLY A 128 -9.46 2.80 8.10
C GLY A 128 -10.94 3.16 8.19
N SER A 129 -11.35 4.34 7.73
CA SER A 129 -12.78 4.68 7.61
C SER A 129 -13.50 3.81 6.58
N LEU A 130 -12.89 3.61 5.41
CA LEU A 130 -13.46 2.74 4.37
C LEU A 130 -13.56 1.28 4.86
N GLN A 131 -12.52 0.78 5.52
CA GLN A 131 -12.51 -0.57 6.09
C GLN A 131 -13.66 -0.78 7.08
N ARG A 132 -13.83 0.13 8.06
CA ARG A 132 -14.94 0.05 9.03
C ARG A 132 -16.32 0.11 8.38
N TYR A 133 -16.46 0.90 7.31
CA TYR A 133 -17.71 1.01 6.57
C TYR A 133 -18.07 -0.32 5.89
N ILE A 134 -17.08 -1.00 5.29
CA ILE A 134 -17.27 -2.32 4.68
C ILE A 134 -17.57 -3.38 5.74
N GLU A 135 -16.84 -3.39 6.86
CA GLU A 135 -17.03 -4.40 7.90
C GLU A 135 -18.39 -4.28 8.61
N SER A 136 -18.93 -3.05 8.75
CA SER A 136 -20.15 -2.81 9.50
C SER A 136 -21.38 -2.55 8.62
N ASP A 137 -21.35 -1.55 7.75
CA ASP A 137 -22.54 -1.09 7.06
C ASP A 137 -22.88 -1.96 5.85
N PHE A 138 -21.87 -2.49 5.15
CA PHE A 138 -22.10 -3.48 4.10
C PHE A 138 -22.66 -4.77 4.68
N ALA A 139 -22.12 -5.26 5.80
CA ALA A 139 -22.65 -6.45 6.49
C ALA A 139 -24.13 -6.28 6.88
N LYS A 140 -24.50 -5.12 7.46
CA LYS A 140 -25.91 -4.80 7.78
C LYS A 140 -26.79 -4.74 6.53
N THR A 141 -26.27 -4.18 5.44
CA THR A 141 -27.00 -4.02 4.17
C THR A 141 -27.27 -5.39 3.55
N ILE A 142 -26.26 -6.26 3.51
CA ILE A 142 -26.38 -7.66 3.04
C ILE A 142 -27.42 -8.42 3.88
N ALA A 143 -27.36 -8.32 5.21
CA ALA A 143 -28.33 -8.97 6.10
C ALA A 143 -29.75 -8.43 5.89
N THR A 144 -29.90 -7.14 5.58
CA THR A 144 -31.20 -6.54 5.29
C THR A 144 -31.75 -7.00 3.95
N LEU A 145 -30.93 -7.07 2.91
CA LEU A 145 -31.30 -7.64 1.61
C LEU A 145 -31.73 -9.10 1.74
N GLU A 146 -31.00 -9.89 2.53
CA GLU A 146 -31.35 -11.29 2.79
C GLU A 146 -32.72 -11.45 3.45
N ARG A 147 -33.01 -10.64 4.48
CA ARG A 147 -34.34 -10.63 5.10
C ARG A 147 -35.45 -10.23 4.13
N MET A 148 -35.19 -9.26 3.25
CA MET A 148 -36.18 -8.84 2.24
C MET A 148 -36.43 -9.95 1.20
N ILE A 149 -35.37 -10.61 0.73
CA ILE A 149 -35.46 -11.75 -0.19
C ILE A 149 -36.31 -12.87 0.44
N LEU A 150 -35.99 -13.28 1.67
CA LEU A 150 -36.73 -14.33 2.39
C LEU A 150 -38.20 -13.98 2.60
N ALA A 151 -38.50 -12.72 2.93
CA ALA A 151 -39.87 -12.26 3.09
C ALA A 151 -40.66 -12.36 1.78
N ILE A 152 -40.08 -11.92 0.66
CA ILE A 152 -40.73 -11.98 -0.66
C ILE A 152 -40.95 -13.43 -1.11
N GLU A 153 -39.96 -14.31 -0.89
CA GLU A 153 -40.08 -15.75 -1.16
C GLU A 153 -41.24 -16.38 -0.39
N ALA A 154 -41.35 -16.11 0.91
CA ALA A 154 -42.44 -16.62 1.73
C ALA A 154 -43.82 -16.14 1.26
N TYR A 155 -43.94 -14.88 0.81
CA TYR A 155 -45.20 -14.39 0.23
C TYR A 155 -45.56 -15.07 -1.09
N ALA A 156 -44.56 -15.32 -1.96
CA ALA A 156 -44.79 -15.99 -3.24
C ALA A 156 -45.23 -17.46 -3.05
N GLU A 157 -44.67 -18.16 -2.06
CA GLU A 157 -45.09 -19.51 -1.70
C GLU A 157 -46.56 -19.56 -1.24
N ILE A 158 -46.98 -18.61 -0.40
CA ILE A 158 -48.38 -18.52 0.08
C ILE A 158 -49.35 -18.26 -1.09
N GLU A 159 -49.01 -17.38 -2.02
CA GLU A 159 -49.83 -17.11 -3.21
C GLU A 159 -49.96 -18.36 -4.09
N SER A 160 -48.86 -19.08 -4.33
CA SER A 160 -48.87 -20.31 -5.12
C SER A 160 -49.69 -21.45 -4.48
N ALA A 161 -49.65 -21.58 -3.15
CA ALA A 161 -50.44 -22.58 -2.41
C ALA A 161 -51.94 -22.25 -2.38
N ALA A 162 -52.31 -20.97 -2.46
CA ALA A 162 -53.71 -20.55 -2.56
C ALA A 162 -54.31 -20.79 -3.97
N GLU A 163 -53.46 -20.91 -4.99
CA GLU A 163 -53.85 -21.12 -6.40
C GLU A 163 -53.95 -22.60 -6.80
N GLU A 164 -53.52 -23.55 -5.95
CA GLU A 164 -53.72 -24.98 -6.20
C GLU A 164 -55.24 -25.32 -6.23
N PRO A 165 -55.74 -25.91 -7.33
CA PRO A 165 -57.16 -26.20 -7.44
C PRO A 165 -57.53 -27.33 -6.49
N VAL A 166 -58.46 -27.03 -5.56
CA VAL A 166 -59.16 -28.02 -4.75
C VAL A 166 -59.75 -29.07 -5.69
N ALA A 167 -59.19 -30.29 -5.64
CA ALA A 167 -59.68 -31.41 -6.45
C ALA A 167 -61.19 -31.59 -6.18
N PRO A 168 -62.03 -31.72 -7.23
CA PRO A 168 -63.46 -31.85 -7.03
C PRO A 168 -63.75 -33.11 -6.22
N PRO A 169 -64.72 -33.05 -5.27
CA PRO A 169 -65.05 -34.21 -4.44
C PRO A 169 -65.45 -35.40 -5.31
N PRO A 170 -65.12 -36.63 -4.91
CA PRO A 170 -65.45 -37.83 -5.68
C PRO A 170 -66.97 -37.89 -5.87
N ALA A 171 -67.39 -38.01 -7.14
CA ALA A 171 -68.78 -38.23 -7.48
C ALA A 171 -69.18 -39.65 -7.05
N ASP A 172 -70.34 -39.75 -6.40
CA ASP A 172 -70.99 -40.98 -5.94
C ASP A 172 -71.16 -42.05 -7.04
#